data_AF-A0A2H5Z8A5-F1
#
_entry.id   AF-A0A2H5Z8A5-F1
#
_cell.length_a   1.000
_cell.length_b   1.000
_cell.length_c   1.000
_cell.angle_alpha   90.00
_cell.angle_beta   90.00
_cell.angle_gamma   90.00
#
_symmetry.space_group_name_H-M   'P 1'
#
loop_
_entity.id
_entity.type
_entity.pdbx_description
1 polymer ?
#
loop_
_entity_poly.entity_id
_entity_poly.type
_entity_poly.pdbx_seq_one_letter_code
_entity_poly.pdbx_strand_id
1 'polypeptide(L)'
;MATEPVTFFGQLLKRYREAARLSQSRLAQRAGFDHSYVSRLESGRRAPTREAIVRLAEALELSPADRDSLLAAAGFLPEQAEHLFGHEPVLSEVVELLQRQDVPDAIREDLRQLLALVVRQVKRALVGIGSDQDVSSGYPSDTGWGTRWSGQTAPGGAW
;
A
#
# COMPACT_ATOMS: atom_id res chain seq x y z
N MET A 1 -6.29 26.28 -3.16
CA MET A 1 -4.85 26.00 -2.91
C MET A 1 -4.60 24.57 -3.33
N ALA A 2 -3.86 24.34 -4.42
CA ALA A 2 -3.54 23.00 -4.89
C ALA A 2 -2.73 22.29 -3.80
N THR A 3 -3.21 21.14 -3.32
CA THR A 3 -2.50 20.29 -2.37
C THR A 3 -1.19 19.86 -3.04
N GLU A 4 -0.06 20.47 -2.66
CA GLU A 4 1.20 20.22 -3.36
C GLU A 4 1.66 18.77 -3.14
N PRO A 5 1.95 18.01 -4.22
CA PRO A 5 2.26 16.57 -4.14
C PRO A 5 3.44 16.28 -3.19
N VAL A 6 4.41 17.20 -3.11
CA VAL A 6 5.59 17.08 -2.24
C VAL A 6 5.21 16.96 -0.76
N THR A 7 4.14 17.64 -0.32
CA THR A 7 3.66 17.57 1.06
C THR A 7 3.02 16.21 1.36
N PHE A 8 2.30 15.64 0.39
CA PHE A 8 1.66 14.33 0.52
C PHE A 8 2.70 13.20 0.58
N PHE A 9 3.73 13.29 -0.25
CA PHE A 9 4.88 12.38 -0.21
C PHE A 9 5.57 12.37 1.16
N GLY A 10 5.94 13.55 1.68
CA GLY A 10 6.68 13.66 2.94
C GLY A 10 5.95 13.03 4.12
N GLN A 11 4.64 13.25 4.22
CA GLN A 11 3.79 12.63 5.24
C GLN A 11 3.69 11.10 5.10
N LEU A 12 3.55 10.61 3.86
CA LEU A 12 3.47 9.18 3.59
C LEU A 12 4.79 8.47 3.90
N LEU A 13 5.93 9.05 3.50
CA LEU A 13 7.27 8.54 3.82
C LEU A 13 7.47 8.44 5.34
N LYS A 14 7.10 9.50 6.08
CA LYS A 14 7.17 9.53 7.54
C LYS A 14 6.33 8.40 8.16
N ARG A 15 5.11 8.17 7.66
CA ARG A 15 4.22 7.11 8.14
C ARG A 15 4.85 5.72 7.98
N TYR A 16 5.40 5.41 6.80
CA TYR A 16 6.07 4.13 6.57
C TYR A 16 7.33 3.97 7.44
N ARG A 17 8.14 5.03 7.58
CA ARG A 17 9.31 5.03 8.45
C ARG A 17 8.95 4.72 9.91
N GLU A 18 7.89 5.33 10.41
CA GLU A 18 7.42 5.13 11.79
C GLU A 18 6.84 3.73 12.01
N ALA A 19 6.11 3.19 11.03
CA ALA A 19 5.64 1.80 11.05
C ALA A 19 6.81 0.80 11.10
N ALA A 20 7.90 1.07 10.36
CA ALA A 20 9.15 0.30 10.40
C ALA A 20 10.02 0.60 11.64
N ARG A 21 9.57 1.49 12.55
CA ARG A 21 10.29 1.92 13.77
C ARG A 21 11.70 2.45 13.52
N LEU A 22 11.94 3.07 12.37
CA LEU A 22 13.22 3.67 12.02
C LEU A 22 13.26 5.16 12.39
N SER A 23 14.40 5.66 12.85
CA SER A 23 14.64 7.11 12.91
C SER A 23 14.96 7.66 11.51
N GLN A 24 14.83 8.98 11.31
CA GLN A 24 15.23 9.61 10.04
C GLN A 24 16.69 9.28 9.68
N SER A 25 17.60 9.29 10.68
CA SER A 25 19.02 8.95 10.47
C SER A 25 19.22 7.49 10.09
N ARG A 26 18.45 6.57 10.68
CA ARG A 26 18.53 5.15 10.34
C ARG A 26 18.02 4.88 8.92
N LEU A 27 16.89 5.48 8.54
CA LEU A 27 16.39 5.38 7.17
C LEU A 27 17.40 5.95 6.17
N ALA A 28 17.96 7.14 6.46
CA ALA A 28 18.95 7.78 5.60
C ALA A 28 20.18 6.88 5.40
N GLN A 29 20.74 6.35 6.49
CA GLN A 29 21.87 5.42 6.44
C GLN A 29 21.57 4.19 5.57
N ARG A 30 20.38 3.60 5.74
CA ARG A 30 19.97 2.36 5.06
C ARG A 30 19.71 2.60 3.56
N ALA A 31 19.26 3.79 3.19
CA ALA A 31 19.01 4.20 1.80
C ALA A 31 20.21 4.87 1.10
N GLY A 32 21.35 5.02 1.80
CA GLY A 32 22.54 5.69 1.25
C GLY A 32 22.35 7.20 1.05
N PHE A 33 21.67 7.86 1.99
CA PHE A 33 21.43 9.30 2.01
C PHE A 33 21.91 9.95 3.31
N ASP A 34 22.10 11.27 3.25
CA ASP A 34 22.29 12.08 4.46
C ASP A 34 20.99 12.23 5.24
N HIS A 35 21.09 12.26 6.57
CA HIS A 35 19.96 12.53 7.47
C HIS A 35 19.18 13.80 7.07
N SER A 36 19.91 14.86 6.69
CA SER A 36 19.32 16.14 6.29
C SER A 36 18.49 16.05 5.00
N TYR A 37 18.73 15.04 4.15
CA TYR A 37 17.94 14.79 2.96
C TYR A 37 16.58 14.21 3.36
N VAL A 38 16.55 13.13 4.14
CA VAL A 38 15.30 12.51 4.64
C VAL A 38 14.46 13.52 5.44
N SER A 39 15.09 14.32 6.29
CA SER A 39 14.40 15.38 7.04
C SER A 39 13.71 16.42 6.14
N ARG A 40 14.38 16.84 5.06
CA ARG A 40 13.80 17.78 4.08
C ARG A 40 12.70 17.15 3.24
N LEU A 41 12.81 15.87 2.92
CA LEU A 41 11.76 15.12 2.24
C LEU A 41 10.50 15.02 3.12
N GLU A 42 10.62 14.59 4.37
CA GLU A 42 9.48 14.44 5.29
C GLU A 42 8.79 15.77 5.63
N SER A 43 9.56 16.87 5.64
CA SER A 43 9.02 18.22 5.87
C SER A 43 8.50 18.90 4.59
N GLY A 44 8.56 18.23 3.43
CA GLY A 44 8.12 18.78 2.15
C GLY A 44 9.01 19.90 1.59
N ARG A 45 10.15 20.20 2.23
CA ARG A 45 11.10 21.24 1.78
C ARG A 45 11.94 20.81 0.57
N ARG A 46 11.84 19.55 0.15
CA ARG A 46 12.50 19.03 -1.05
C ARG A 46 11.62 17.98 -1.72
N ALA A 47 11.51 18.08 -3.04
CA ALA A 47 10.91 17.04 -3.87
C ALA A 47 11.90 15.87 -4.04
N PRO A 48 11.43 14.61 -3.95
CA PRO A 48 12.24 13.44 -4.24
C PRO A 48 12.40 13.22 -5.76
N THR A 49 13.47 12.52 -6.16
CA THR A 49 13.57 11.93 -7.50
C THR A 49 12.97 10.52 -7.51
N ARG A 50 12.57 9.99 -8.68
CA ARG A 50 12.10 8.61 -8.81
C ARG A 50 13.09 7.60 -8.19
N GLU A 51 14.37 7.73 -8.51
CA GLU A 51 15.43 6.87 -7.96
C GLU A 51 15.51 6.95 -6.43
N ALA A 52 15.38 8.16 -5.85
CA ALA A 52 15.39 8.32 -4.41
C ALA A 52 14.20 7.64 -3.74
N ILE A 53 13.03 7.68 -4.37
CA ILE A 53 11.83 6.99 -3.88
C ILE A 53 12.06 5.48 -3.87
N VAL A 54 12.61 4.92 -4.94
CA VAL A 54 12.91 3.48 -5.04
C VAL A 54 13.87 3.05 -3.92
N ARG A 55 14.99 3.77 -3.74
CA ARG A 55 15.96 3.46 -2.67
C ARG A 55 15.37 3.58 -1.26
N LEU A 56 14.52 4.58 -1.03
CA LEU A 56 13.83 4.74 0.26
C LEU A 56 12.82 3.61 0.51
N ALA A 57 12.09 3.19 -0.52
CA ALA A 57 11.13 2.09 -0.43
C ALA A 57 11.84 0.74 -0.17
N GLU A 58 12.97 0.49 -0.83
CA GLU A 58 13.81 -0.68 -0.60
C GLU A 58 14.38 -0.69 0.83
N ALA A 59 14.90 0.44 1.31
CA ALA A 59 15.41 0.58 2.68
C ALA A 59 14.34 0.39 3.77
N LEU A 60 13.08 0.63 3.42
CA LEU A 60 11.89 0.40 4.26
C LEU A 60 11.28 -0.99 4.05
N GLU A 61 11.82 -1.81 3.15
CA GLU A 61 11.33 -3.14 2.81
C GLU A 61 9.84 -3.12 2.40
N LEU A 62 9.44 -2.08 1.66
CA LEU A 62 8.05 -1.88 1.25
C LEU A 62 7.62 -2.88 0.17
N SER A 63 6.33 -3.23 0.21
CA SER A 63 5.69 -3.97 -0.87
C SER A 63 5.69 -3.15 -2.18
N PRO A 64 5.57 -3.79 -3.36
CA PRO A 64 5.43 -3.07 -4.62
C PRO A 64 4.28 -2.04 -4.59
N ALA A 65 3.14 -2.39 -3.99
CA ALA A 65 1.99 -1.51 -3.87
C ALA A 65 2.25 -0.27 -2.99
N ASP A 66 3.02 -0.43 -1.91
CA ASP A 66 3.41 0.69 -1.04
C ASP A 66 4.45 1.60 -1.70
N ARG A 67 5.39 1.01 -2.46
CA ARG A 67 6.33 1.76 -3.30
C ARG A 67 5.60 2.57 -4.36
N ASP A 68 4.60 1.98 -5.02
CA ASP A 68 3.76 2.67 -6.01
C ASP A 68 2.96 3.82 -5.37
N SER A 69 2.51 3.62 -4.12
CA SER A 69 1.86 4.68 -3.35
C SER A 69 2.81 5.86 -3.08
N LEU A 70 4.10 5.61 -2.78
CA LEU A 70 5.11 6.67 -2.64
C LEU A 70 5.38 7.39 -3.98
N LEU A 71 5.50 6.64 -5.08
CA LEU A 71 5.68 7.22 -6.42
C LEU A 71 4.51 8.15 -6.78
N ALA A 72 3.28 7.65 -6.63
CA ALA A 72 2.07 8.42 -6.90
C ALA A 72 1.96 9.67 -6.01
N ALA A 73 2.30 9.55 -4.71
CA ALA A 73 2.30 10.68 -3.79
C ALA A 73 3.30 11.78 -4.20
N ALA A 74 4.39 11.43 -4.87
CA ALA A 74 5.36 12.38 -5.40
C ALA A 74 5.04 12.86 -6.83
N GLY A 75 3.91 12.44 -7.41
CA GLY A 75 3.50 12.81 -8.77
C GLY A 75 4.13 11.96 -9.88
N PHE A 76 4.76 10.84 -9.54
CA PHE A 76 5.26 9.87 -10.51
C PHE A 76 4.24 8.77 -10.78
N LEU A 77 4.24 8.23 -11.99
CA LEU A 77 3.47 7.03 -12.30
C LEU A 77 4.16 5.78 -11.70
N PRO A 78 3.40 4.84 -11.12
CA PRO A 78 3.87 3.49 -10.81
C PRO A 78 4.51 2.82 -12.03
N GLU A 79 5.50 1.94 -11.82
CA GLU A 79 6.21 1.26 -12.93
C GLU A 79 5.24 0.45 -13.81
N GLN A 80 4.26 -0.22 -13.21
CA GLN A 80 3.25 -1.01 -13.91
C GLN A 80 2.21 -0.13 -14.61
N ALA A 81 2.01 1.11 -14.14
CA ALA A 81 1.06 2.02 -14.76
C ALA A 81 1.50 2.39 -16.18
N GLU A 82 2.82 2.54 -16.41
CA GLU A 82 3.38 2.78 -17.75
C GLU A 82 2.95 1.68 -18.75
N HIS A 83 2.79 0.43 -18.30
CA HIS A 83 2.26 -0.66 -19.11
C HIS A 83 0.72 -0.68 -19.18
N LEU A 84 0.01 -0.28 -18.12
CA LEU A 84 -1.46 -0.25 -18.07
C LEU A 84 -2.04 0.82 -19.01
N PHE A 85 -1.44 2.02 -19.09
CA PHE A 85 -1.92 3.08 -20.00
C PHE A 85 -1.88 2.68 -21.47
N GLY A 86 -0.99 1.77 -21.86
CA GLY A 86 -0.92 1.28 -23.25
C GLY A 86 -2.06 0.33 -23.64
N HIS A 87 -2.76 -0.26 -22.66
CA HIS A 87 -3.82 -1.25 -22.90
C HIS A 87 -5.23 -0.72 -22.62
N GLU A 88 -5.36 0.42 -21.93
CA GLU A 88 -6.64 0.98 -21.50
C GLU A 88 -6.94 2.33 -22.20
N PRO A 89 -7.70 2.33 -23.32
CA PRO A 89 -7.92 3.54 -24.11
C PRO A 89 -8.66 4.63 -23.33
N VAL A 90 -9.54 4.25 -22.39
CA VAL A 90 -10.31 5.21 -21.57
C VAL A 90 -9.39 6.07 -20.69
N LEU A 91 -8.28 5.50 -20.19
CA LEU A 91 -7.34 6.28 -19.36
C LEU A 91 -6.63 7.35 -20.18
N SER A 92 -6.31 7.07 -21.45
CA SER A 92 -5.73 8.06 -22.36
C SER A 92 -6.69 9.22 -22.63
N GLU A 93 -7.97 8.92 -22.90
CA GLU A 93 -9.00 9.95 -23.11
C GLU A 93 -9.19 10.84 -21.87
N VAL A 94 -9.23 10.23 -20.69
CA VAL A 94 -9.33 10.99 -19.42
C VAL A 94 -8.15 11.93 -19.24
N VAL A 95 -6.93 11.47 -19.51
CA VAL A 95 -5.72 12.31 -19.41
C VAL A 95 -5.77 13.46 -20.41
N GLU A 96 -6.18 13.20 -21.65
CA GLU A 96 -6.33 14.23 -22.68
C GLU A 96 -7.35 15.31 -22.25
N LEU A 97 -8.54 14.90 -21.80
CA LEU A 97 -9.59 15.81 -21.36
C LEU A 97 -9.16 16.67 -20.16
N LEU A 98 -8.39 16.10 -19.23
CA LEU A 98 -7.87 16.84 -18.08
C LEU A 98 -6.81 17.88 -18.48
N GLN A 99 -6.12 17.71 -19.61
CA GLN A 99 -5.08 18.61 -20.10
C GLN A 99 -5.59 19.65 -21.11
N ARG A 100 -6.71 19.38 -21.78
CA ARG A 100 -7.33 20.27 -22.77
C ARG A 100 -7.75 21.59 -22.15
N GLN A 101 -7.13 22.69 -22.60
CA GLN A 101 -7.38 24.03 -22.06
C GLN A 101 -8.74 24.61 -22.42
N ASP A 102 -9.33 24.14 -23.52
CA ASP A 102 -10.65 24.57 -24.02
C ASP A 102 -11.82 23.94 -23.25
N VAL A 103 -11.56 22.91 -22.44
CA VAL A 103 -12.55 22.35 -21.50
C VAL A 103 -12.66 23.28 -20.28
N PRO A 104 -13.86 23.77 -19.94
CA PRO A 104 -14.10 24.57 -18.74
C PRO A 104 -13.60 23.90 -17.46
N ASP A 105 -13.02 24.67 -16.54
CA ASP A 105 -12.49 24.17 -15.25
C ASP A 105 -13.52 23.38 -14.44
N ALA A 106 -14.78 23.83 -14.45
CA ALA A 106 -15.88 23.15 -13.75
C ALA A 106 -16.05 21.70 -14.23
N ILE A 107 -15.97 21.46 -15.54
CA ILE A 107 -16.10 20.12 -16.13
C ILE A 107 -14.90 19.26 -15.77
N ARG A 108 -13.68 19.82 -15.81
CA ARG A 108 -12.48 19.10 -15.36
C ARG A 108 -12.58 18.71 -13.89
N GLU A 109 -13.15 19.57 -13.06
CA GLU A 109 -13.35 19.30 -11.65
C GLU A 109 -14.41 18.21 -11.41
N ASP A 110 -15.54 18.28 -12.10
CA ASP A 110 -16.57 17.23 -12.05
C ASP A 110 -15.99 15.86 -12.45
N LEU A 111 -15.17 15.81 -13.50
CA LEU A 111 -14.46 14.60 -13.92
C LEU A 111 -13.54 14.07 -12.80
N ARG A 112 -12.77 14.94 -12.13
CA ARG A 112 -11.94 14.52 -10.98
C ARG A 112 -12.79 13.94 -9.84
N GLN A 113 -13.93 14.54 -9.54
CA GLN A 113 -14.83 14.06 -8.50
C GLN A 113 -15.43 12.69 -8.84
N LEU A 114 -15.82 12.48 -10.11
CA LEU A 114 -16.31 11.18 -10.59
C LEU A 114 -15.23 10.10 -10.52
N LEU A 115 -14.01 10.39 -10.97
CA LEU A 115 -12.88 9.46 -10.85
C LEU A 115 -12.59 9.12 -9.39
N ALA A 116 -12.60 10.12 -8.49
CA ALA A 116 -12.40 9.92 -7.06
C ALA A 116 -13.50 9.04 -6.44
N LEU A 117 -14.74 9.16 -6.90
CA LEU A 117 -15.86 8.31 -6.48
C LEU A 117 -15.60 6.85 -6.88
N VAL A 118 -15.24 6.59 -8.13
CA VAL A 118 -14.94 5.24 -8.64
C VAL A 118 -13.82 4.60 -7.82
N VAL A 119 -12.71 5.32 -7.62
CA VAL A 119 -11.58 4.84 -6.80
C VAL A 119 -12.03 4.49 -5.38
N ARG A 120 -12.86 5.34 -4.77
CA ARG A 120 -13.37 5.11 -3.40
C ARG A 120 -14.26 3.87 -3.33
N GLN A 121 -15.14 3.66 -4.32
CA GLN A 121 -16.01 2.50 -4.39
C GLN A 121 -15.21 1.21 -4.55
N VAL A 122 -14.24 1.19 -5.46
CA VAL A 122 -13.36 0.02 -5.68
C VAL A 122 -12.55 -0.30 -4.42
N LYS A 123 -11.93 0.70 -3.78
CA LYS A 123 -11.21 0.50 -2.51
C LYS A 123 -12.11 -0.10 -1.43
N ARG A 124 -13.36 0.37 -1.32
CA ARG A 124 -14.32 -0.18 -0.36
C ARG A 124 -14.69 -1.63 -0.66
N ALA A 125 -14.92 -1.96 -1.94
CA ALA A 125 -15.20 -3.32 -2.36
C ALA A 125 -14.04 -4.27 -2.05
N LEU A 126 -12.79 -3.85 -2.34
CA LEU A 126 -11.60 -4.64 -2.05
C LEU A 126 -11.40 -4.90 -0.54
N VAL A 127 -11.67 -3.90 0.32
CA VAL A 127 -11.63 -4.09 1.77
C VAL A 127 -12.70 -5.07 2.25
N GLY A 128 -13.87 -5.08 1.63
CA GLY A 128 -14.95 -6.03 1.93
C GLY A 128 -14.68 -7.46 1.45
N ILE A 129 -13.85 -7.64 0.42
CA ILE A 129 -13.47 -8.97 -0.11
C ILE A 129 -12.40 -9.65 0.77
N GLY A 130 -11.54 -8.88 1.44
CA GLY A 130 -10.44 -9.41 2.27
C GLY A 130 -10.84 -9.91 3.67
N SER A 131 -12.07 -9.68 4.13
CA SER A 131 -12.53 -10.08 5.47
C SER A 131 -13.27 -11.42 5.53
N ASP A 132 -13.55 -12.05 4.40
CA ASP A 132 -14.47 -13.20 4.31
C ASP A 132 -13.77 -14.56 4.07
N GLN A 133 -12.42 -14.61 4.06
CA GLN A 133 -11.66 -15.87 3.88
C GLN A 133 -10.96 -16.40 5.14
N ASP A 134 -11.12 -15.78 6.32
CA ASP A 134 -10.49 -16.25 7.57
C ASP A 134 -11.42 -17.05 8.50
N VAL A 135 -12.60 -17.49 8.03
CA VAL A 135 -13.48 -18.38 8.80
C VAL A 135 -13.96 -19.54 7.92
N SER A 136 -13.12 -20.56 7.78
CA SER A 136 -13.49 -21.98 7.92
C SER A 136 -12.43 -22.87 7.26
N SER A 137 -11.39 -23.21 8.03
CA SER A 137 -10.62 -24.43 7.79
C SER A 137 -10.41 -25.15 9.13
N GLY A 138 -11.39 -25.99 9.47
CA GLY A 138 -11.20 -27.30 10.09
C GLY A 138 -10.37 -27.40 11.38
N TYR A 139 -11.02 -27.21 12.53
CA TYR A 139 -10.76 -28.03 13.71
C TYR A 139 -12.09 -28.57 14.25
N PRO A 140 -12.36 -29.88 14.18
CA PRO A 140 -13.37 -30.48 15.01
C PRO A 140 -12.76 -30.73 16.40
N SER A 141 -13.08 -29.88 17.38
CA SER A 141 -12.88 -30.20 18.80
C SER A 141 -14.05 -31.06 19.25
N ASP A 142 -13.91 -32.37 19.10
CA ASP A 142 -14.80 -33.35 19.69
C ASP A 142 -14.68 -33.29 21.22
N THR A 143 -15.74 -32.82 21.85
CA THR A 143 -15.99 -32.97 23.28
C THR A 143 -16.21 -34.44 23.61
N GLY A 144 -15.15 -35.11 24.06
CA GLY A 144 -15.20 -36.44 24.64
C GLY A 144 -14.40 -36.51 25.94
N TRP A 145 -14.98 -36.03 27.04
CA TRP A 145 -14.44 -36.27 28.38
C TRP A 145 -14.48 -37.78 28.69
N GLY A 146 -13.33 -38.45 28.53
CA GLY A 146 -13.12 -39.86 28.89
C GLY A 146 -12.27 -39.98 30.15
N THR A 147 -12.90 -39.80 31.31
CA THR A 147 -12.34 -40.20 32.60
C THR A 147 -12.12 -41.71 32.63
N ARG A 148 -10.87 -42.18 32.63
CA ARG A 148 -10.57 -43.51 33.20
C ARG A 148 -9.11 -43.69 33.63
N TRP A 149 -8.82 -43.25 34.85
CA TRP A 149 -7.84 -43.97 35.68
C TRP A 149 -8.59 -45.08 36.40
N SER A 150 -8.27 -46.33 36.09
CA SER A 150 -8.48 -47.50 36.95
C SER A 150 -7.58 -48.60 36.44
N GLY A 151 -6.70 -49.06 37.31
CA GLY A 151 -5.61 -49.96 37.01
C GLY A 151 -6.00 -51.40 36.67
N GLN A 152 -4.93 -52.16 36.46
CA GLN A 152 -4.75 -53.61 36.55
C GLN A 152 -4.56 -54.36 35.23
N THR A 153 -3.27 -54.73 35.08
CA THR A 153 -2.71 -56.04 34.72
C THR A 153 -2.89 -56.59 33.31
N ALA A 154 -1.72 -56.81 32.68
CA ALA A 154 -1.43 -57.68 31.53
C ALA A 154 -1.89 -59.15 31.76
N PRO A 155 -1.63 -60.15 30.87
CA PRO A 155 -0.91 -60.12 29.58
C PRO A 155 -1.53 -60.97 28.42
N GLY A 156 -0.98 -60.81 27.22
CA GLY A 156 -0.57 -61.93 26.35
C GLY A 156 -1.60 -62.70 25.48
N GLY A 157 -1.18 -63.01 24.25
CA GLY A 157 -1.73 -64.08 23.38
C GLY A 157 -2.82 -63.60 22.42
N ALA A 158 -2.58 -63.50 21.12
CA ALA A 158 -2.45 -64.57 20.11
C ALA A 158 -3.80 -65.16 19.66
N TRP A 159 -4.09 -64.88 18.38
CA TRP A 159 -5.14 -65.38 17.47
C TRP A 159 -6.55 -64.80 17.62
#